data_AF-A0A926HH82-F1
#
_entry.id   AF-A0A926HH82-F1
#
_cell.length_a   1.000
_cell.length_b   1.000
_cell.length_c   1.000
_cell.angle_alpha   90.00
_cell.angle_beta   90.00
_cell.angle_gamma   90.00
#
_symmetry.space_group_name_H-M   'P 1'
#
loop_
_entity.id
_entity.type
_entity.pdbx_description
1 polymer ?
#
loop_
_entity_poly.entity_id
_entity_poly.type
_entity_poly.pdbx_seq_one_letter_code
_entity_poly.pdbx_strand_id
1 'polypeptide(L)'
;AIINALGWDYYGKSNADAFLNYIAKVRNTSADKVVFADLTGTELMCYGYAKAMDDYSNVSEALQILELAKEKMPDSYTVNLIHAVISGQYEFDANWCGIWQVTQKVLNNKSLRRDMKTAAIQSVVDYMILYKSYCA
;
A
#
# COMPACT_ATOMS: atom_id res chain seq x y z
N ALA A 1 -1.00 -13.26 -6.36
CA ALA A 1 -0.73 -11.83 -6.62
C ALA A 1 0.70 -11.68 -7.13
N ILE A 2 1.03 -10.65 -7.94
CA ILE A 2 2.40 -10.38 -8.43
C ILE A 2 3.39 -10.30 -7.26
N ILE A 3 2.93 -9.73 -6.14
CA ILE A 3 3.73 -9.60 -4.91
C ILE A 3 4.09 -10.95 -4.30
N ASN A 4 3.21 -11.96 -4.36
CA ASN A 4 3.59 -13.31 -3.90
C ASN A 4 4.69 -13.92 -4.78
N ALA A 5 4.81 -13.48 -6.04
CA ALA A 5 5.92 -13.88 -6.91
C ALA A 5 7.19 -13.06 -6.65
N LEU A 6 7.06 -11.77 -6.28
CA LEU A 6 8.19 -10.94 -5.89
C LEU A 6 8.70 -11.25 -4.47
N GLY A 7 7.83 -11.75 -3.58
CA GLY A 7 8.11 -12.11 -2.19
C GLY A 7 8.50 -10.92 -1.31
N TRP A 8 8.82 -11.21 -0.06
CA TRP A 8 9.51 -10.31 0.88
C TRP A 8 10.76 -11.01 1.40
N ASP A 9 11.73 -10.25 1.90
CA ASP A 9 12.97 -10.77 2.51
C ASP A 9 13.19 -10.07 3.84
N TYR A 10 13.70 -10.79 4.85
CA TYR A 10 14.03 -10.22 6.16
C TYR A 10 15.07 -9.10 6.06
N TYR A 11 15.99 -9.19 5.10
CA TYR A 11 16.99 -8.17 4.82
C TYR A 11 16.50 -7.05 3.89
N GLY A 12 15.21 -7.07 3.53
CA GLY A 12 14.62 -6.16 2.56
C GLY A 12 14.90 -6.56 1.11
N LYS A 13 14.16 -5.93 0.19
CA LYS A 13 14.34 -6.09 -1.26
C LYS A 13 14.51 -4.70 -1.89
N SER A 14 14.74 -4.67 -3.21
CA SER A 14 14.86 -3.44 -4.00
C SER A 14 13.80 -3.41 -5.11
N ASN A 15 12.61 -3.95 -4.84
CA ASN A 15 11.52 -3.98 -5.83
C ASN A 15 11.02 -2.57 -6.15
N ALA A 16 10.97 -1.69 -5.15
CA ALA A 16 10.63 -0.29 -5.32
C ALA A 16 11.64 0.40 -6.25
N ASP A 17 12.93 0.18 -6.05
CA ASP A 17 13.99 0.74 -6.90
C ASP A 17 13.90 0.20 -8.33
N ALA A 18 13.67 -1.12 -8.49
CA ALA A 18 13.47 -1.72 -9.81
C ALA A 18 12.26 -1.10 -10.53
N PHE A 19 11.17 -0.88 -9.81
CA PHE A 19 9.96 -0.27 -10.36
C PHE A 19 10.17 1.22 -10.72
N LEU A 20 10.86 1.99 -9.87
CA LEU A 20 11.17 3.40 -10.13
C LEU A 20 12.13 3.54 -11.33
N ASN A 21 13.13 2.67 -11.43
CA ASN A 21 14.02 2.61 -12.59
C ASN A 21 13.27 2.29 -13.88
N TYR A 22 12.28 1.38 -13.83
CA TYR A 22 11.41 1.11 -14.97
C TYR A 22 10.59 2.35 -15.37
N ILE A 23 9.95 3.03 -14.41
CA ILE A 23 9.22 4.28 -14.61
C ILE A 23 10.12 5.35 -15.27
N ALA A 24 11.34 5.52 -14.77
CA ALA A 24 12.31 6.48 -15.29
C ALA A 24 12.70 6.15 -16.74
N LYS A 25 12.99 4.87 -17.03
CA LYS A 25 13.31 4.40 -18.38
C LYS A 25 12.19 4.67 -19.37
N VAL A 26 10.94 4.38 -19.01
CA VAL A 26 9.77 4.64 -19.86
C VAL A 26 9.59 6.13 -20.14
N ARG A 27 9.96 6.99 -19.19
CA ARG A 27 9.88 8.46 -19.30
C ARG A 27 11.15 9.10 -19.87
N ASN A 28 12.12 8.30 -20.32
CA ASN A 28 13.43 8.78 -20.80
C ASN A 28 14.13 9.75 -19.83
N THR A 29 14.08 9.43 -18.54
CA THR A 29 14.71 10.19 -17.45
C THR A 29 15.49 9.25 -16.52
N SER A 30 16.08 9.80 -15.46
CA SER A 30 16.73 9.04 -14.38
C SER A 30 15.84 8.97 -13.13
N ALA A 31 16.02 7.94 -12.29
CA ALA A 31 15.16 7.68 -11.13
C ALA A 31 15.11 8.85 -10.13
N ASP A 32 16.24 9.53 -9.92
CA ASP A 32 16.39 10.72 -9.08
C ASP A 32 15.62 11.95 -9.60
N LYS A 33 15.22 11.95 -10.88
CA LYS A 33 14.47 13.01 -11.54
C LYS A 33 12.99 12.71 -11.70
N VAL A 34 12.52 11.56 -11.22
CA VAL A 34 11.10 11.22 -11.27
C VAL A 34 10.34 12.08 -10.25
N VAL A 35 9.47 12.95 -10.75
CA VAL A 35 8.58 13.77 -9.91
C VAL A 35 7.34 12.97 -9.58
N PHE A 36 7.13 12.63 -8.30
CA PHE A 36 6.00 11.78 -7.87
C PHE A 36 4.62 12.41 -8.14
N ALA A 37 4.53 13.74 -8.14
CA ALA A 37 3.30 14.44 -8.51
C ALA A 37 2.85 14.17 -9.96
N ASP A 38 3.78 13.79 -10.85
CA ASP A 38 3.50 13.50 -12.26
C ASP A 38 3.15 12.02 -12.50
N LEU A 39 3.29 11.17 -11.48
CA LEU A 39 2.93 9.75 -11.58
C LEU A 39 1.41 9.58 -11.52
N THR A 40 0.92 8.52 -12.17
CA THR A 40 -0.48 8.10 -12.06
C THR A 40 -0.75 7.54 -10.67
N GLY A 41 -2.02 7.56 -10.23
CA GLY A 41 -2.39 6.95 -8.95
C GLY A 41 -2.03 5.45 -8.86
N THR A 42 -2.09 4.72 -9.97
CA THR A 42 -1.68 3.31 -10.02
C THR A 42 -0.17 3.14 -9.88
N GLU A 43 0.64 3.97 -10.53
CA GLU A 43 2.10 3.93 -10.37
C GLU A 43 2.50 4.27 -8.93
N LEU A 44 1.91 5.30 -8.34
CA LEU A 44 2.14 5.64 -6.93
C LEU A 44 1.72 4.51 -6.00
N MET A 45 0.56 3.90 -6.23
CA MET A 45 0.11 2.74 -5.45
C MET A 45 1.10 1.58 -5.53
N CYS A 46 1.53 1.21 -6.73
CA CYS A 46 2.49 0.13 -6.93
C CYS A 46 3.85 0.44 -6.29
N TYR A 47 4.36 1.67 -6.47
CA TYR A 47 5.64 2.08 -5.90
C TYR A 47 5.59 2.15 -4.38
N GLY A 48 4.58 2.81 -3.81
CA GLY A 48 4.40 2.92 -2.36
C GLY A 48 4.21 1.56 -1.69
N TYR A 49 3.43 0.67 -2.30
CA TYR A 49 3.29 -0.69 -1.80
C TYR A 49 4.61 -1.49 -1.89
N ALA A 50 5.31 -1.44 -3.03
CA ALA A 50 6.61 -2.12 -3.16
C ALA A 50 7.61 -1.61 -2.12
N LYS A 51 7.61 -0.30 -1.86
CA LYS A 51 8.48 0.34 -0.88
C LYS A 51 8.18 -0.12 0.55
N ALA A 52 6.90 -0.23 0.93
CA ALA A 52 6.52 -0.79 2.21
C ALA A 52 6.90 -2.28 2.35
N MET A 53 6.94 -3.03 1.25
CA MET A 53 7.38 -4.43 1.28
C MET A 53 8.90 -4.60 1.30
N ASP A 54 9.64 -3.62 0.76
CA ASP A 54 11.10 -3.60 0.78
C ASP A 54 11.64 -3.28 2.19
N ASP A 55 10.97 -2.40 2.95
CA ASP A 55 11.23 -2.14 4.38
C ASP A 55 9.91 -2.06 5.16
N TYR A 56 9.39 -3.23 5.55
CA TYR A 56 8.12 -3.33 6.28
C TYR A 56 8.19 -2.79 7.71
N SER A 57 9.39 -2.54 8.22
CA SER A 57 9.63 -2.00 9.56
C SER A 57 9.56 -0.47 9.58
N ASN A 58 9.78 0.19 8.43
CA ASN A 58 9.72 1.64 8.29
C ASN A 58 8.90 2.06 7.06
N VAL A 59 7.58 2.17 7.26
CA VAL A 59 6.63 2.43 6.17
C VAL A 59 6.25 3.92 6.01
N SER A 60 6.93 4.84 6.71
CA SER A 60 6.54 6.26 6.73
C SER A 60 6.57 6.91 5.35
N GLU A 61 7.65 6.72 4.59
CA GLU A 61 7.76 7.27 3.24
C GLU A 61 6.79 6.58 2.26
N ALA A 62 6.60 5.27 2.42
CA ALA A 62 5.61 4.52 1.64
C ALA A 62 4.18 5.06 1.84
N LEU A 63 3.82 5.43 3.06
CA LEU A 63 2.53 6.05 3.37
C LEU A 63 2.35 7.40 2.70
N GLN A 64 3.38 8.26 2.69
CA GLN A 64 3.31 9.55 1.98
C GLN A 64 3.02 9.37 0.49
N ILE A 65 3.66 8.37 -0.14
CA ILE A 65 3.42 8.03 -1.55
C ILE A 65 2.00 7.46 -1.76
N LEU A 66 1.53 6.60 -0.86
CA LEU A 66 0.19 6.02 -0.94
C LEU A 66 -0.90 7.06 -0.68
N GLU A 67 -0.62 8.12 0.06
CA GLU A 67 -1.55 9.24 0.20
C GLU A 67 -1.69 10.00 -1.13
N LEU A 68 -0.60 10.27 -1.85
CA LEU A 68 -0.67 10.84 -3.21
C LEU A 68 -1.45 9.92 -4.17
N ALA A 69 -1.31 8.60 -4.03
CA ALA A 69 -2.10 7.64 -4.80
C ALA A 69 -3.60 7.77 -4.50
N LYS A 70 -3.98 7.90 -3.22
CA LYS A 70 -5.37 8.12 -2.78
C LYS A 70 -5.93 9.45 -3.28
N GLU A 71 -5.15 10.52 -3.23
CA GLU A 71 -5.58 11.82 -3.75
C GLU A 71 -5.92 11.76 -5.25
N LYS A 72 -5.16 10.99 -6.02
CA LYS A 72 -5.41 10.79 -7.46
C LYS A 72 -6.49 9.76 -7.79
N MET A 73 -6.76 8.82 -6.89
CA MET A 73 -7.75 7.75 -7.06
C MET A 73 -8.62 7.59 -5.81
N PRO A 74 -9.35 8.64 -5.39
CA PRO A 74 -10.01 8.68 -4.09
C PRO A 74 -11.17 7.69 -3.97
N ASP A 75 -11.79 7.33 -5.10
CA ASP A 75 -12.88 6.38 -5.18
C ASP A 75 -12.40 4.92 -5.31
N SER A 76 -11.10 4.66 -5.53
CA SER A 76 -10.60 3.30 -5.70
C SER A 76 -10.59 2.54 -4.39
N TYR A 77 -11.38 1.47 -4.31
CA TYR A 77 -11.35 0.56 -3.17
C TYR A 77 -9.97 -0.07 -2.99
N THR A 78 -9.30 -0.39 -4.11
CA THR A 78 -7.96 -0.98 -4.09
C THR A 78 -6.95 -0.06 -3.42
N VAL A 79 -6.86 1.19 -3.86
CA VAL A 79 -5.89 2.16 -3.35
C VAL A 79 -6.16 2.45 -1.87
N ASN A 80 -7.43 2.63 -1.49
CA ASN A 80 -7.81 2.87 -0.10
C ASN A 80 -7.50 1.67 0.80
N LEU A 81 -7.77 0.43 0.34
CA LEU A 81 -7.51 -0.77 1.15
C LEU A 81 -6.01 -1.03 1.31
N ILE A 82 -5.22 -0.86 0.24
CA ILE A 82 -3.76 -0.98 0.32
C ILE A 82 -3.18 0.06 1.27
N HIS A 83 -3.59 1.32 1.17
CA HIS A 83 -3.16 2.34 2.12
C HIS A 83 -3.52 1.95 3.55
N ALA A 84 -4.74 1.46 3.82
CA ALA A 84 -5.13 1.04 5.17
C ALA A 84 -4.29 -0.11 5.72
N VAL A 85 -3.91 -1.09 4.89
CA VAL A 85 -3.00 -2.17 5.29
C VAL A 85 -1.64 -1.61 5.73
N ILE A 86 -1.05 -0.70 4.93
CA ILE A 86 0.24 -0.09 5.27
C ILE A 86 0.11 0.88 6.46
N SER A 87 -1.03 1.55 6.63
CA SER A 87 -1.32 2.33 7.85
C SER A 87 -1.35 1.43 9.08
N GLY A 88 -1.93 0.23 8.97
CA GLY A 88 -1.87 -0.76 10.03
C GLY A 88 -0.44 -1.20 10.35
N GLN A 89 0.44 -1.32 9.35
CA GLN A 89 1.85 -1.62 9.60
C GLN A 89 2.55 -0.54 10.43
N TYR A 90 2.20 0.73 10.21
CA TYR A 90 2.73 1.84 11.00
C TYR A 90 2.28 1.79 12.47
N GLU A 91 1.13 1.19 12.76
CA GLU A 91 0.55 1.09 14.11
C GLU A 91 1.09 -0.09 14.95
N PHE A 92 1.94 -0.95 14.38
CA PHE A 92 2.39 -2.20 15.03
C PHE A 92 2.96 -2.01 16.43
N ASP A 93 3.74 -0.95 16.63
CA ASP A 93 4.40 -0.66 17.91
C ASP A 93 3.59 0.30 18.80
N ALA A 94 2.44 0.78 18.35
CA ALA A 94 1.68 1.84 19.01
C ALA A 94 0.27 1.40 19.44
N ASN A 95 -0.57 0.98 18.49
CA ASN A 95 -1.99 0.73 18.74
C ASN A 95 -2.51 -0.44 17.90
N TRP A 96 -2.59 -1.60 18.54
CA TRP A 96 -3.05 -2.83 17.90
C TRP A 96 -4.53 -2.76 17.46
N CYS A 97 -5.39 -2.03 18.18
CA CYS A 97 -6.74 -1.77 17.71
C CYS A 97 -6.76 -0.86 16.47
N GLY A 98 -5.82 0.09 16.39
CA GLY A 98 -5.65 1.00 15.25
C GLY A 98 -5.51 0.25 13.93
N ILE A 99 -4.76 -0.85 13.93
CA ILE A 99 -4.56 -1.75 12.78
C ILE A 99 -5.90 -2.24 12.20
N TRP A 100 -6.81 -2.68 13.07
CA TRP A 100 -8.14 -3.11 12.65
C TRP A 100 -9.03 -1.92 12.25
N GLN A 101 -9.02 -0.83 13.01
CA GLN A 101 -9.90 0.32 12.77
C GLN A 101 -9.67 0.97 11.40
N VAL A 102 -8.42 1.16 10.99
CA VAL A 102 -8.10 1.74 9.67
C VAL A 102 -8.60 0.85 8.53
N THR A 103 -8.48 -0.47 8.69
CA THR A 103 -8.97 -1.45 7.71
C THR A 103 -10.50 -1.47 7.67
N GLN A 104 -11.13 -1.57 8.83
CA GLN A 104 -12.58 -1.61 8.98
C GLN A 104 -13.26 -0.38 8.36
N LYS A 105 -12.65 0.80 8.48
CA LYS A 105 -13.16 2.03 7.86
C LYS A 105 -13.29 1.89 6.34
N VAL A 106 -12.32 1.27 5.67
CA VAL A 106 -12.38 1.02 4.23
C VAL A 106 -13.40 -0.06 3.88
N LEU A 107 -13.41 -1.17 4.64
CA LEU A 107 -14.36 -2.27 4.42
C LEU A 107 -15.83 -1.83 4.47
N ASN A 108 -16.13 -0.88 5.35
CA ASN A 108 -17.48 -0.34 5.53
C ASN A 108 -17.82 0.82 4.58
N ASN A 109 -16.84 1.32 3.80
CA ASN A 109 -17.06 2.47 2.94
C ASN A 109 -17.75 2.06 1.62
N LYS A 110 -19.06 2.29 1.56
CA LYS A 110 -19.91 1.98 0.41
C LYS A 110 -19.76 2.95 -0.77
N SER A 111 -19.08 4.08 -0.60
CA SER A 111 -18.87 5.04 -1.70
C SER A 111 -17.71 4.67 -2.62
N LEU A 112 -16.87 3.72 -2.20
CA LEU A 112 -15.71 3.30 -2.99
C LEU A 112 -16.11 2.36 -4.13
N ARG A 113 -15.52 2.59 -5.29
CA ARG A 113 -15.60 1.73 -6.46
C ARG A 113 -14.85 0.44 -6.19
N ARG A 114 -15.58 -0.68 -6.21
CA ARG A 114 -15.04 -2.03 -5.97
C ARG A 114 -14.21 -2.54 -7.16
N ASP A 115 -12.96 -2.08 -7.24
CA ASP A 115 -11.99 -2.41 -8.29
C ASP A 115 -10.92 -3.44 -7.87
N MET A 116 -11.02 -3.99 -6.66
CA MET A 116 -10.20 -5.12 -6.20
C MET A 116 -10.95 -6.45 -6.36
N LYS A 117 -10.25 -7.51 -6.78
CA LYS A 117 -10.80 -8.87 -6.83
C LYS A 117 -11.23 -9.34 -5.43
N THR A 118 -12.43 -9.93 -5.32
CA THR A 118 -12.98 -10.43 -4.05
C THR A 118 -12.02 -11.36 -3.29
N ALA A 119 -11.33 -12.27 -3.99
CA ALA A 119 -10.36 -13.15 -3.34
C ALA A 119 -9.20 -12.39 -2.68
N ALA A 120 -8.73 -11.30 -3.29
CA ALA A 120 -7.68 -10.47 -2.70
C ALA A 120 -8.20 -9.69 -1.48
N ILE A 121 -9.43 -9.16 -1.56
CA ILE A 121 -10.10 -8.53 -0.40
C ILE A 121 -10.18 -9.52 0.75
N GLN A 122 -10.59 -10.77 0.47
CA GLN A 122 -10.72 -11.80 1.50
C GLN A 122 -9.38 -12.10 2.17
N SER A 123 -8.29 -12.26 1.41
CA SER A 123 -6.96 -12.47 2.01
C SER A 123 -6.52 -11.34 2.93
N VAL A 124 -6.82 -10.08 2.57
CA VAL A 124 -6.56 -8.94 3.45
C VAL A 124 -7.43 -9.01 4.70
N VAL A 125 -8.73 -9.28 4.57
CA VAL A 125 -9.65 -9.37 5.70
C VAL A 125 -9.23 -10.48 6.67
N ASP A 126 -8.92 -11.67 6.16
CA ASP A 126 -8.54 -12.84 6.96
C ASP A 126 -7.31 -12.56 7.83
N TYR A 127 -6.38 -11.74 7.33
CA TYR A 127 -5.21 -11.32 8.10
C TYR A 127 -5.54 -10.17 9.06
N MET A 128 -6.18 -9.10 8.58
CA MET A 128 -6.39 -7.88 9.38
C MET A 128 -7.42 -8.09 10.50
N ILE A 129 -8.36 -9.03 10.36
CA ILE A 129 -9.36 -9.32 11.39
C ILE A 129 -8.74 -9.91 12.66
N LEU A 130 -7.53 -10.48 12.59
CA LEU A 130 -6.80 -10.99 13.74
C LEU A 130 -6.55 -9.89 14.79
N TYR A 131 -6.48 -8.63 14.37
CA TYR A 131 -6.27 -7.48 15.27
C TYR A 131 -7.56 -6.95 15.91
N LYS A 132 -8.74 -7.43 15.49
CA LYS A 132 -10.03 -6.95 16.01
C LYS A 132 -10.18 -7.19 17.52
N SER A 133 -9.58 -8.25 18.06
CA SER A 133 -9.64 -8.59 19.49
C SER A 133 -8.97 -7.56 20.39
N TYR A 134 -8.12 -6.70 19.85
CA TYR A 134 -7.40 -5.67 20.60
C TYR A 134 -8.22 -4.39 20.82
N CYS A 135 -9.44 -4.31 20.27
CA CYS A 135 -10.34 -3.16 20.38
C CYS A 135 -11.31 -3.22 21.57
N ALA A 136 -10.97 -3.98 22.61
CA ALA A 136 -11.81 -4.19 23.80
C ALA A 136 -11.82 -2.98 24.75
#